data_AF-A0A6A4L967-F1
#
_entry.id   AF-A0A6A4L967-F1
#
_cell.length_a   1.000
_cell.length_b   1.000
_cell.length_c   1.000
_cell.angle_alpha   90.00
_cell.angle_beta   90.00
_cell.angle_gamma   90.00
#
_symmetry.space_group_name_H-M   'P 1'
#
loop_
_entity.id
_entity.type
_entity.pdbx_description
1 polymer ?
#
loop_
_entity_poly.entity_id
_entity_poly.type
_entity_poly.pdbx_seq_one_letter_code
_entity_poly.pdbx_strand_id
1 'polypeptide(L)'
;MREEGHIKMSNRHFFEELDIDGNGTLEFMEVMALYYIIKSGRPFCGGCDKFIPGMYFTCSKCFENGKPLFCVCSECFKDELYVHEHDQFLDNYALLEAKRLQVVATYSEQHKASSSVTITELPTSPTDAVKGWDIAFKAFEAAVIAAVNTAAGTLCTIM
;
A
#
# COMPACT_ATOMS: atom_id res chain seq x y z
N MET A 1 -12.11 0.01 11.69
CA MET A 1 -11.12 -1.01 12.14
C MET A 1 -11.70 -2.41 12.33
N ARG A 2 -12.56 -2.71 13.34
CA ARG A 2 -13.12 -4.07 13.51
C ARG A 2 -14.16 -4.46 12.45
N GLU A 3 -14.88 -3.48 11.92
CA GLU A 3 -15.94 -3.70 10.92
C GLU A 3 -15.41 -3.74 9.47
N GLU A 4 -14.11 -3.49 9.24
CA GLU A 4 -13.52 -3.27 7.90
C GLU A 4 -12.48 -4.35 7.50
N GLY A 5 -12.44 -5.48 8.22
CA GLY A 5 -11.50 -6.57 7.90
C GLY A 5 -10.03 -6.31 8.25
N HIS A 6 -9.68 -5.14 8.80
CA HIS A 6 -8.32 -4.79 9.24
C HIS A 6 -7.99 -5.36 10.64
N ILE A 7 -8.30 -6.64 10.88
CA ILE A 7 -8.17 -7.28 12.20
C ILE A 7 -6.71 -7.25 12.69
N LYS A 8 -5.74 -7.41 11.78
CA LYS A 8 -4.30 -7.35 12.12
C LYS A 8 -3.85 -5.98 12.64
N MET A 9 -4.54 -4.90 12.25
CA MET A 9 -4.26 -3.54 12.74
C MET A 9 -4.95 -3.25 14.08
N SER A 10 -5.88 -4.08 14.53
CA SER A 10 -6.60 -3.91 15.80
C SER A 10 -5.82 -4.49 16.99
N ASN A 11 -4.49 -4.30 17.04
CA ASN A 11 -3.63 -4.81 18.09
C ASN A 11 -2.82 -3.68 18.76
N ARG A 12 -2.51 -3.86 20.05
CA ARG A 12 -1.82 -2.85 20.86
C ARG A 12 -0.41 -2.53 20.36
N HIS A 13 0.35 -3.54 19.93
CA HIS A 13 1.71 -3.34 19.43
C HIS A 13 1.73 -2.49 18.15
N PHE A 14 0.74 -2.64 17.27
CA PHE A 14 0.62 -1.79 16.08
C PHE A 14 0.24 -0.36 16.43
N PHE A 15 -0.61 -0.16 17.44
CA PHE A 15 -0.91 1.18 17.94
C PHE A 15 0.36 1.83 18.53
N GLU A 16 1.11 1.11 19.35
CA GLU A 16 2.38 1.59 19.94
C GLU A 16 3.46 1.87 18.88
N GLU A 17 3.43 1.21 17.72
CA GLU A 17 4.29 1.56 16.58
C GLU A 17 3.88 2.87 15.88
N LEU A 18 2.62 3.29 16.02
CA LEU A 18 2.10 4.52 15.44
C LEU A 18 2.17 5.71 16.40
N ASP A 19 2.02 5.45 17.70
CA ASP A 19 2.14 6.41 18.80
C ASP A 19 3.63 6.64 19.12
N ILE A 20 4.25 7.51 18.31
CA ILE A 20 5.70 7.76 18.30
C ILE A 20 6.13 8.43 19.60
N ASP A 21 5.31 9.32 20.15
CA ASP A 21 5.61 10.05 21.39
C ASP A 21 5.19 9.27 22.66
N GLY A 22 4.39 8.21 22.49
CA GLY A 22 3.97 7.31 23.56
C GLY A 22 2.94 7.93 24.50
N ASN A 23 2.20 8.95 24.05
CA ASN A 23 1.24 9.67 24.88
C ASN A 23 -0.11 8.93 25.02
N GLY A 24 -0.29 7.81 24.31
CA GLY A 24 -1.50 6.99 24.33
C GLY A 24 -2.60 7.47 23.37
N THR A 25 -2.30 8.44 22.51
CA THR A 25 -3.19 8.99 21.48
C THR A 25 -2.45 9.11 20.16
N LEU A 26 -3.19 9.23 19.05
CA LEU A 26 -2.58 9.48 17.74
C LEU A 26 -2.80 10.94 17.35
N GLU A 27 -1.72 11.69 17.21
CA GLU A 27 -1.70 13.01 16.63
C GLU A 27 -1.98 12.97 15.13
N PHE A 28 -2.20 14.13 14.51
CA PHE A 28 -2.59 14.21 13.10
C PHE A 28 -1.63 13.46 12.16
N MET A 29 -0.32 13.58 12.36
CA MET A 29 0.68 12.91 11.51
C MET A 29 0.66 11.39 11.68
N GLU A 30 0.35 10.90 12.88
CA GLU A 30 0.28 9.46 13.20
C GLU A 30 -1.02 8.86 12.63
N VAL A 31 -2.12 9.62 12.66
CA VAL A 31 -3.36 9.28 11.94
C VAL A 31 -3.12 9.27 10.43
N MET A 32 -2.36 10.22 9.89
CA MET A 32 -1.98 10.24 8.48
C MET A 32 -1.11 9.05 8.09
N ALA A 33 -0.18 8.65 8.95
CA ALA A 33 0.62 7.44 8.75
C ALA A 33 -0.27 6.19 8.72
N LEU A 34 -1.18 6.04 9.67
CA LEU A 34 -2.17 4.97 9.71
C LEU A 34 -3.03 4.94 8.42
N TYR A 35 -3.54 6.09 7.99
CA TYR A 35 -4.31 6.22 6.76
C TYR A 35 -3.51 5.75 5.53
N TYR A 36 -2.26 6.19 5.43
CA TYR A 36 -1.38 5.78 4.35
C TYR A 36 -1.09 4.27 4.38
N ILE A 37 -0.88 3.69 5.57
CA ILE A 37 -0.68 2.24 5.75
C ILE A 37 -1.88 1.44 5.24
N ILE A 38 -3.10 1.86 5.62
CA ILE A 38 -4.34 1.25 5.15
C ILE A 38 -4.46 1.37 3.63
N LYS A 39 -4.22 2.56 3.08
CA LYS A 39 -4.43 2.80 1.64
C LYS A 39 -3.39 2.21 0.72
N SER A 40 -2.15 2.15 1.16
CA SER A 40 -1.08 1.49 0.41
C SER A 40 -1.14 -0.04 0.52
N GLY A 41 -2.00 -0.59 1.39
CA GLY A 41 -2.14 -2.02 1.59
C GLY A 41 -0.87 -2.65 2.15
N ARG A 42 -0.16 -1.94 3.03
CA ARG A 42 1.12 -2.43 3.56
C ARG A 42 0.94 -3.76 4.30
N PRO A 43 1.85 -4.72 4.06
CA PRO A 43 1.66 -6.08 4.56
C PRO A 43 2.00 -6.22 6.04
N PHE A 44 1.44 -7.26 6.63
CA PHE A 44 1.88 -7.83 7.89
C PHE A 44 2.70 -9.10 7.59
N CYS A 45 3.67 -9.40 8.45
CA CYS A 45 4.50 -10.58 8.32
C CYS A 45 3.68 -11.87 8.47
N GLY A 46 3.81 -12.80 7.54
CA GLY A 46 3.19 -14.13 7.61
C GLY A 46 3.86 -15.09 8.60
N GLY A 47 5.01 -14.70 9.19
CA GLY A 47 5.73 -15.47 10.20
C GLY A 47 5.42 -15.02 11.64
N CYS A 48 5.60 -13.73 11.92
CA CYS A 48 5.44 -13.17 13.27
C CYS A 48 4.21 -12.28 13.46
N ASP A 49 3.36 -12.11 12.43
CA ASP A 49 2.15 -11.28 12.44
C ASP A 49 2.35 -9.78 12.78
N LYS A 50 3.60 -9.31 12.85
CA LYS A 50 3.92 -7.89 13.05
C LYS A 50 3.77 -7.09 11.77
N PHE A 51 3.46 -5.81 11.92
CA PHE A 51 3.46 -4.85 10.81
C PHE A 51 4.88 -4.71 10.23
N ILE A 52 4.98 -4.50 8.91
CA ILE A 52 6.28 -4.31 8.26
C ILE A 52 6.39 -2.85 7.77
N PRO A 53 7.09 -1.97 8.50
CA PRO A 53 7.16 -0.55 8.14
C PRO A 53 8.06 -0.29 6.92
N GLY A 54 9.05 -1.16 6.68
CA GLY A 54 10.10 -0.95 5.70
C GLY A 54 10.21 -2.06 4.65
N MET A 55 11.44 -2.53 4.43
CA MET A 55 11.74 -3.61 3.50
C MET A 55 11.06 -4.91 3.93
N TYR A 56 10.48 -5.61 2.97
CA TYR A 56 9.88 -6.93 3.16
C TYR A 56 10.14 -7.80 1.94
N PHE A 57 10.02 -9.11 2.14
CA PHE A 57 10.06 -10.09 1.06
C PHE A 57 8.64 -10.55 0.75
N THR A 58 8.27 -10.57 -0.53
CA THR A 58 6.96 -11.06 -0.99
C THR A 58 7.13 -12.27 -1.89
N CYS A 59 6.24 -13.24 -1.77
CA CYS A 59 6.21 -14.39 -2.65
C CYS A 59 5.76 -13.95 -4.06
N SER A 60 6.63 -14.10 -5.06
CA SER A 60 6.33 -13.69 -6.44
C SER A 60 5.17 -14.48 -7.03
N LYS A 61 5.05 -15.79 -6.72
CA LYS A 61 3.91 -16.62 -7.15
C LYS A 61 2.58 -16.16 -6.57
N CYS A 62 2.53 -15.74 -5.30
CA CYS A 62 1.31 -15.16 -4.72
C CYS A 62 0.98 -13.81 -5.35
N PHE A 63 2.01 -13.01 -5.62
CA PHE A 63 1.89 -11.70 -6.24
C PHE A 63 1.27 -11.75 -7.64
N GLU A 64 1.70 -12.71 -8.48
CA GLU A 64 1.24 -12.84 -9.87
C GLU A 64 -0.16 -13.45 -9.99
N ASN A 65 -0.50 -14.40 -9.10
CA ASN A 65 -1.73 -15.19 -9.21
C ASN A 65 -2.98 -14.50 -8.63
N GLY A 66 -2.90 -13.24 -8.21
CA GLY A 66 -4.03 -12.51 -7.61
C GLY A 66 -4.53 -13.12 -6.30
N LYS A 67 -3.73 -13.99 -5.67
CA LYS A 67 -3.99 -14.55 -4.33
C LYS A 67 -3.69 -13.47 -3.27
N PRO A 68 -4.15 -13.66 -2.01
CA PRO A 68 -3.69 -12.82 -0.91
C PRO A 68 -2.15 -12.78 -0.90
N LEU A 69 -1.59 -11.57 -0.83
CA LEU A 69 -0.15 -11.38 -0.79
C LEU A 69 0.42 -12.11 0.44
N PHE A 70 1.50 -12.86 0.22
CA PHE A 70 2.27 -13.45 1.31
C PHE A 70 3.59 -12.71 1.43
N CYS A 71 3.75 -11.99 2.53
CA CYS A 71 4.93 -11.18 2.80
C CYS A 71 5.54 -11.56 4.15
N VAL A 72 6.85 -11.44 4.27
CA VAL A 72 7.60 -11.69 5.50
C VAL A 72 8.59 -10.57 5.75
N CYS A 73 8.80 -10.22 7.03
CA CYS A 73 9.82 -9.25 7.42
C CYS A 73 11.23 -9.84 7.24
N SER A 74 12.25 -8.97 7.21
CA SER A 74 13.64 -9.40 7.03
C SER A 74 14.13 -10.41 8.08
N GLU A 75 13.67 -10.29 9.32
CA GLU A 75 14.01 -11.23 10.40
C GLU A 75 13.44 -12.62 10.14
N CYS A 76 12.12 -12.72 9.91
CA CYS A 76 11.49 -14.00 9.61
C CYS A 76 12.00 -14.60 8.29
N PHE A 77 12.33 -13.78 7.30
CA PHE A 77 12.93 -14.27 6.05
C PHE A 77 14.30 -14.90 6.29
N LYS A 78 15.19 -14.20 7.00
CA LYS A 78 16.56 -14.64 7.29
C LYS A 78 16.60 -15.91 8.13
N ASP A 79 15.73 -15.98 9.14
CA ASP A 79 15.70 -17.09 10.10
C ASP A 79 14.72 -18.21 9.68
N GLU A 80 14.11 -18.10 8.49
CA GLU A 80 13.13 -19.05 7.95
C GLU A 80 11.93 -19.30 8.89
N LEU A 81 11.54 -18.27 9.65
CA LEU A 81 10.45 -18.33 10.65
C LEU A 81 9.08 -18.08 10.01
N TYR A 82 8.74 -18.84 8.98
CA TYR A 82 7.44 -18.78 8.32
C TYR A 82 7.12 -20.11 7.62
N VAL A 83 5.84 -20.42 7.47
CA VAL A 83 5.39 -21.61 6.72
C VAL A 83 4.68 -21.15 5.45
N HIS A 84 5.27 -21.48 4.30
CA HIS A 84 4.73 -21.15 2.99
C HIS A 84 5.09 -22.21 1.96
N GLU A 85 4.20 -22.46 0.99
CA GLU A 85 4.38 -23.52 -0.01
C GLU A 85 5.35 -23.13 -1.15
N HIS A 86 5.64 -21.84 -1.29
CA HIS A 86 6.55 -21.33 -2.33
C HIS A 86 7.85 -20.84 -1.73
N ASP A 87 8.92 -20.92 -2.53
CA ASP A 87 10.29 -20.55 -2.19
C ASP A 87 10.79 -19.31 -2.97
N GLN A 88 10.08 -18.85 -4.00
CA GLN A 88 10.45 -17.64 -4.72
C GLN A 88 9.96 -16.39 -3.98
N PHE A 89 10.90 -15.65 -3.41
CA PHE A 89 10.67 -14.37 -2.79
C PHE A 89 11.49 -13.27 -3.47
N LEU A 90 10.91 -12.09 -3.57
CA LEU A 90 11.58 -10.86 -3.96
C LEU A 90 11.36 -9.81 -2.88
N ASP A 91 12.39 -9.01 -2.60
CA ASP A 91 12.17 -7.82 -1.80
C ASP A 91 11.32 -6.79 -2.57
N ASN A 92 10.70 -5.87 -1.84
CA ASN A 92 9.80 -4.88 -2.43
C ASN A 92 10.48 -3.91 -3.41
N TYR A 93 11.80 -3.70 -3.32
CA TYR A 93 12.53 -2.88 -4.29
C TYR A 93 12.79 -3.66 -5.58
N ALA A 94 13.26 -4.90 -5.48
CA ALA A 94 13.45 -5.79 -6.62
C ALA A 94 12.13 -6.01 -7.40
N LEU A 95 11.01 -6.13 -6.69
CA LEU A 95 9.69 -6.26 -7.32
C LEU A 95 9.27 -4.98 -8.08
N LEU A 96 9.50 -3.80 -7.49
CA LEU A 96 9.21 -2.51 -8.14
C LEU A 96 10.08 -2.32 -9.39
N GLU A 97 11.35 -2.68 -9.30
CA GLU A 97 12.27 -2.60 -10.44
C GLU A 97 11.90 -3.59 -11.55
N ALA A 98 11.50 -4.82 -11.21
CA ALA A 98 10.99 -5.79 -12.18
C ALA A 98 9.77 -5.25 -12.94
N LYS A 99 8.83 -4.61 -12.24
CA LYS A 99 7.68 -3.93 -12.87
C LYS A 99 8.12 -2.77 -13.76
N ARG A 100 9.07 -1.95 -13.31
CA ARG A 100 9.61 -0.83 -14.10
C ARG A 100 10.22 -1.34 -15.41
N LEU A 101 11.00 -2.42 -15.35
CA LEU A 101 11.62 -3.03 -16.52
C LEU A 101 10.60 -3.67 -17.48
N GLN A 102 9.53 -4.29 -16.96
CA GLN A 102 8.43 -4.80 -17.80
C GLN A 102 7.77 -3.67 -18.60
N VAL A 103 7.49 -2.53 -17.95
CA VAL A 103 6.91 -1.36 -18.62
C VAL A 103 7.85 -0.85 -19.73
N VAL A 104 9.15 -0.71 -19.45
CA VAL A 104 10.14 -0.28 -20.46
C VAL A 104 10.21 -1.26 -21.64
N ALA A 105 10.20 -2.57 -21.38
CA ALA A 105 10.21 -3.59 -22.42
C ALA A 105 8.97 -3.48 -23.33
N THR A 106 7.77 -3.33 -22.75
CA THR A 106 6.53 -3.20 -23.53
C THR A 106 6.54 -1.97 -24.45
N TYR A 107 7.07 -0.83 -24.00
CA TYR A 107 7.24 0.35 -24.86
C TYR A 107 8.22 0.09 -26.02
N SER A 108 9.32 -0.62 -25.77
CA SER A 108 10.31 -0.94 -26.80
C SER A 108 9.77 -1.89 -27.88
N GLU A 109 8.88 -2.81 -27.50
CA GLU A 109 8.21 -3.73 -28.42
C GLU A 109 7.09 -3.04 -29.20
N GLN A 110 6.32 -2.15 -28.56
CA GLN A 110 5.32 -1.32 -29.22
C GLN A 110 5.94 -0.37 -30.25
N HIS A 111 7.11 0.22 -29.97
CA HIS A 111 7.82 1.04 -30.97
C HIS A 111 8.38 0.24 -32.15
N LYS A 112 8.59 -1.08 -32.01
CA LYS A 112 8.92 -1.97 -33.13
C LYS A 112 7.67 -2.42 -33.91
N ALA A 113 6.52 -2.58 -33.24
CA ALA A 113 5.26 -2.99 -33.86
C ALA A 113 4.48 -1.82 -34.49
N SER A 114 4.63 -0.59 -33.99
CA SER A 114 3.95 0.64 -34.44
C SER A 114 4.58 1.27 -35.69
N SER A 115 5.07 0.45 -36.61
CA SER A 115 5.23 0.83 -38.03
C SER A 115 4.01 0.42 -38.87
N SER A 116 2.96 -0.15 -38.26
CA SER A 116 1.68 -0.31 -38.94
C SER A 116 0.52 -0.47 -37.96
N VAL A 117 -0.57 0.25 -38.24
CA VAL A 117 -1.98 0.00 -37.85
C VAL A 117 -2.61 0.89 -36.76
N THR A 118 -3.78 1.38 -37.16
CA THR A 118 -4.67 2.46 -36.70
C THR A 118 -5.46 2.13 -35.42
N ILE A 119 -5.70 3.17 -34.61
CA ILE A 119 -6.46 3.15 -33.35
C ILE A 119 -7.96 2.86 -33.59
N THR A 120 -8.55 1.95 -32.81
CA THR A 120 -9.99 1.98 -32.47
C THR A 120 -10.23 1.40 -31.06
N GLU A 121 -11.26 1.92 -30.40
CA GLU A 121 -11.43 2.15 -28.95
C GLU A 121 -11.75 0.94 -28.05
N LEU A 122 -11.59 1.14 -26.73
CA LEU A 122 -11.78 0.20 -25.62
C LEU A 122 -13.15 0.39 -24.92
N PRO A 123 -13.91 -0.67 -24.55
CA PRO A 123 -15.09 -0.54 -23.71
C PRO A 123 -14.82 -0.79 -22.21
N THR A 124 -15.48 -0.01 -21.35
CA THR A 124 -15.47 -0.07 -19.88
C THR A 124 -16.73 -0.72 -19.31
N SER A 125 -16.67 -1.20 -18.03
CA SER A 125 -17.76 -1.42 -17.04
C SER A 125 -17.85 -2.88 -16.47
N PRO A 126 -18.52 -3.20 -15.33
CA PRO A 126 -18.89 -2.44 -14.09
C PRO A 126 -18.51 -3.17 -12.78
N THR A 127 -18.71 -2.56 -11.59
CA THR A 127 -19.52 -3.17 -10.49
C THR A 127 -19.87 -2.17 -9.38
N ASP A 128 -21.15 -2.16 -8.99
CA ASP A 128 -21.83 -1.13 -8.18
C ASP A 128 -21.83 -1.37 -6.65
N ALA A 129 -21.00 -2.27 -6.13
CA ALA A 129 -20.97 -2.59 -4.69
C ALA A 129 -19.98 -1.76 -3.85
N VAL A 130 -19.16 -0.91 -4.48
CA VAL A 130 -18.03 -0.19 -3.84
C VAL A 130 -18.40 1.24 -3.39
N LYS A 131 -19.56 1.75 -3.84
CA LYS A 131 -19.88 3.20 -3.84
C LYS A 131 -20.03 3.85 -2.47
N GLY A 132 -20.55 3.15 -1.46
CA GLY A 132 -20.81 3.76 -0.15
C GLY A 132 -19.53 4.14 0.60
N TRP A 133 -18.50 3.29 0.48
CA TRP A 133 -17.23 3.45 1.17
C TRP A 133 -16.35 4.47 0.45
N ASP A 134 -16.38 4.47 -0.88
CA ASP A 134 -15.70 5.50 -1.67
C ASP A 134 -16.15 6.91 -1.29
N ILE A 135 -17.43 7.12 -0.94
CA ILE A 135 -17.94 8.44 -0.54
C ILE A 135 -17.40 8.85 0.83
N ALA A 136 -17.52 7.99 1.83
CA ALA A 136 -16.99 8.27 3.18
C ALA A 136 -15.47 8.48 3.15
N PHE A 137 -14.78 7.68 2.34
CA PHE A 137 -13.35 7.75 2.16
C PHE A 137 -12.90 9.01 1.41
N LYS A 138 -13.60 9.38 0.32
CA LYS A 138 -13.39 10.65 -0.38
C LYS A 138 -13.70 11.86 0.49
N ALA A 139 -14.69 11.77 1.37
CA ALA A 139 -15.01 12.85 2.32
C ALA A 139 -13.90 13.02 3.36
N PHE A 140 -13.35 11.92 3.89
CA PHE A 140 -12.19 11.97 4.77
C PHE A 140 -10.95 12.50 4.04
N GLU A 141 -10.66 12.01 2.84
CA GLU A 141 -9.54 12.48 2.02
C GLU A 141 -9.67 13.97 1.67
N ALA A 142 -10.87 14.42 1.31
CA ALA A 142 -11.15 15.84 1.08
C ALA A 142 -10.98 16.67 2.36
N ALA A 143 -11.38 16.16 3.52
CA ALA A 143 -11.20 16.83 4.80
C ALA A 143 -9.72 16.93 5.19
N VAL A 144 -8.93 15.89 4.95
CA VAL A 144 -7.47 15.89 5.12
C VAL A 144 -6.81 16.91 4.20
N ILE A 145 -7.14 16.90 2.90
CA ILE A 145 -6.61 17.86 1.92
C ILE A 145 -6.98 19.29 2.33
N ALA A 146 -8.22 19.52 2.77
CA ALA A 146 -8.68 20.82 3.26
C ALA A 146 -7.89 21.26 4.51
N ALA A 147 -7.66 20.37 5.47
CA ALA A 147 -6.89 20.67 6.68
C ALA A 147 -5.42 21.03 6.36
N VAL A 148 -4.77 20.29 5.47
CA VAL A 148 -3.38 20.57 5.03
C VAL A 148 -3.29 21.92 4.31
N ASN A 149 -4.24 22.22 3.42
CA ASN A 149 -4.27 23.51 2.71
C ASN A 149 -4.58 24.69 3.64
N THR A 150 -5.32 24.45 4.73
CA THR A 150 -5.59 25.47 5.76
C THR A 150 -4.34 25.75 6.61
N ALA A 151 -3.53 24.73 6.90
CA ALA A 151 -2.26 24.87 7.62
C ALA A 151 -1.17 25.60 6.79
N ALA A 152 -1.18 25.47 5.47
CA ALA A 152 -0.28 26.22 4.58
C ALA A 152 -0.64 27.72 4.45
N GLY A 153 -1.82 28.12 4.93
CA GLY A 153 -2.34 29.50 4.85
C GLY A 153 -1.98 30.41 6.03
N THR A 154 -1.20 29.96 7.01
CA THR A 154 -0.77 30.77 8.18
C THR A 154 0.74 31.04 8.20
N LEU A 155 1.26 31.56 7.08
CA LEU A 155 2.50 32.32 7.05
C LEU A 155 2.21 33.72 6.49
N CYS A 156 2.65 34.75 7.24
CA CYS A 156 2.45 36.21 7.08
C CYS A 156 1.18 36.76 7.76
N THR A 157 1.20 37.72 8.70
CA THR A 157 2.17 38.79 9.03
C THR A 157 1.98 39.24 10.49
N ILE A 158 3.06 39.27 11.29
CA ILE A 158 3.20 40.24 12.39
C ILE A 158 4.15 41.32 11.87
N MET A 159 3.58 42.46 11.49
CA MET A 159 4.07 43.79 11.85
C MET A 159 2.97 44.81 11.54
#